data_AF-A0A2T3LLU7-F1
#
_entry.id   AF-A0A2T3LLU7-F1
#
_cell.length_a   1.000
_cell.length_b   1.000
_cell.length_c   1.000
_cell.angle_alpha   90.00
_cell.angle_beta   90.00
_cell.angle_gamma   90.00
#
_symmetry.space_group_name_H-M   'P 1'
#
loop_
_entity.id
_entity.type
_entity.pdbx_description
1 polymer ?
#
loop_
_entity_poly.entity_id
_entity_poly.type
_entity_poly.pdbx_seq_one_letter_code
_entity_poly.pdbx_strand_id
1 'polypeptide(L)'
;MTVLQLEGTRLEKKRISKPLVRYFLATIGVIFIVAMHYFQHNPGGSGLELSFNAAVWIPFSFAISFGLLEICRQQIWRYSRLTLLLFTCCVLLTLPIFYSNADAGAAFNRLFTLWAGFLFFVSLQQFVFTHQQRQRLLWFILIGVLIEAVFAWYQYLWIPAKNPIGYDTIANRPYGIFQQPNVMASFLATGLVIGTYLLARIPLYRGKWSWQHVTLLITPILTIPILVVLNSRTGWLGAIIGIVLMLPYLRRFAAKQAQRLWLLMITLGLCLAWNISSTENWSPKENSTSLESLRAIHFPQAYDMFTTKPLTGYGYGKFEAAYITQTALWHNEDPAQHAGVPSLDHPHNELLFWADEGGIVPLIGLLLAAFAVMVKIRKAPNGTQLALIGLFFPIVLHTQLEYPFYHSLVHWLIFIILIFWVDNLTTKYHRQSLSYVLGLKVFALIVPIFISSFMITTLYSGWQLTKFETTRPVNIEYLLKVNNPWSWKNRFDWDLQLTQLQLGISSNKPALIEDYIQWATEKAKTWPRPALYQNLILAYDALGNKEQASQIRDEALFLFPSLNFEQQNSEAKATSAAK
;
A
#
# COMPACT_ATOMS: atom_id res chain seq x y z
N MET A 1 -41.40 -17.67 46.39
CA MET A 1 -40.39 -17.18 45.41
C MET A 1 -40.67 -15.72 45.13
N THR A 2 -39.87 -14.81 45.69
CA THR A 2 -39.96 -13.37 45.44
C THR A 2 -39.21 -13.06 44.15
N VAL A 3 -39.94 -12.61 43.12
CA VAL A 3 -39.34 -12.16 41.86
C VAL A 3 -38.85 -10.73 42.07
N LEU A 4 -37.53 -10.52 42.09
CA LEU A 4 -36.92 -9.19 42.14
C LEU A 4 -37.20 -8.44 40.83
N GLN A 5 -38.07 -7.44 40.87
CA GLN A 5 -38.36 -6.56 39.74
C GLN A 5 -37.26 -5.50 39.66
N LEU A 6 -36.26 -5.77 38.83
CA LEU A 6 -35.07 -4.91 38.69
C LEU A 6 -35.23 -3.82 37.62
N GLU A 7 -36.32 -3.83 36.84
CA GLU A 7 -36.60 -2.82 35.81
C GLU A 7 -36.77 -1.43 36.44
N GLY A 8 -36.07 -0.42 35.92
CA GLY A 8 -36.05 0.95 36.44
C GLY A 8 -35.06 1.22 37.58
N THR A 9 -34.33 0.20 38.05
CA THR A 9 -33.33 0.36 39.14
C THR A 9 -31.90 0.46 38.61
N ARG A 10 -30.97 0.94 39.44
CA ARG A 10 -29.51 0.88 39.15
C ARG A 10 -28.98 -0.56 38.95
N LEU A 11 -29.75 -1.56 39.35
CA LEU A 11 -29.44 -2.98 39.22
C LEU A 11 -30.06 -3.60 37.94
N GLU A 12 -30.81 -2.82 37.15
CA GLU A 12 -31.31 -3.27 35.85
C GLU A 12 -30.14 -3.57 34.92
N LYS A 13 -30.08 -4.79 34.37
CA LYS A 13 -29.11 -5.10 33.31
C LYS A 13 -29.43 -4.23 32.10
N LYS A 14 -28.57 -3.25 31.79
CA LYS A 14 -28.68 -2.42 30.59
C LYS A 14 -28.99 -3.29 29.37
N ARG A 15 -30.14 -3.06 28.74
CA ARG A 15 -30.53 -3.75 27.50
C ARG A 15 -29.48 -3.47 26.42
N ILE A 16 -28.98 -4.53 25.78
CA ILE A 16 -27.98 -4.44 24.71
C ILE A 16 -28.58 -3.62 23.57
N SER A 17 -27.97 -2.48 23.25
CA SER A 17 -28.44 -1.63 22.15
C SER A 17 -28.21 -2.35 20.81
N LYS A 18 -29.09 -2.14 19.82
CA LYS A 18 -28.91 -2.74 18.48
C LYS A 18 -27.54 -2.31 17.91
N PRO A 19 -26.67 -3.26 17.53
CA PRO A 19 -25.28 -2.96 17.20
C PRO A 19 -25.17 -2.23 15.86
N LEU A 20 -24.15 -1.40 15.69
CA LEU A 20 -23.90 -0.58 14.48
C LEU A 20 -23.42 -1.39 13.25
N VAL A 21 -23.62 -2.70 13.25
CA VAL A 21 -23.13 -3.65 12.22
C VAL A 21 -23.51 -3.22 10.81
N ARG A 22 -24.74 -2.75 10.59
CA ARG A 22 -25.20 -2.34 9.25
C ARG A 22 -24.37 -1.18 8.70
N TYR A 23 -24.11 -0.16 9.52
CA TYR A 23 -23.35 1.01 9.12
C TYR A 23 -21.87 0.68 8.93
N PHE A 24 -21.30 -0.13 9.83
CA PHE A 24 -19.94 -0.63 9.68
C PHE A 24 -19.78 -1.42 8.37
N LEU A 25 -20.65 -2.39 8.09
CA LEU A 25 -20.59 -3.16 6.84
C LEU A 25 -20.83 -2.28 5.60
N ALA A 26 -21.68 -1.25 5.69
CA ALA A 26 -21.86 -0.29 4.61
C ALA A 26 -20.55 0.47 4.34
N THR A 27 -19.82 0.90 5.37
CA THR A 27 -18.50 1.56 5.18
C THR A 27 -17.48 0.63 4.53
N ILE A 28 -17.42 -0.65 4.92
CA ILE A 28 -16.56 -1.64 4.25
C ILE A 28 -16.98 -1.81 2.77
N GLY A 29 -18.28 -1.88 2.49
CA GLY A 29 -18.80 -1.90 1.12
C GLY A 29 -18.35 -0.67 0.33
N VAL A 30 -18.47 0.54 0.88
CA VAL A 30 -18.04 1.78 0.23
C VAL A 30 -16.54 1.77 -0.06
N ILE A 31 -15.70 1.26 0.85
CA ILE A 31 -14.26 1.11 0.62
C ILE A 31 -13.98 0.31 -0.66
N PHE A 32 -14.51 -0.91 -0.72
CA PHE A 32 -14.14 -1.87 -1.78
C PHE A 32 -14.96 -1.75 -3.06
N ILE A 33 -16.14 -1.13 -3.04
CA ILE A 33 -17.02 -1.02 -4.21
C ILE A 33 -16.94 0.37 -4.84
N VAL A 34 -16.62 1.41 -4.05
CA VAL A 34 -16.67 2.81 -4.53
C VAL A 34 -15.31 3.48 -4.40
N ALA A 35 -14.82 3.66 -3.18
CA ALA A 35 -13.71 4.57 -2.89
C ALA A 35 -12.38 4.12 -3.52
N MET A 36 -12.08 2.82 -3.52
CA MET A 36 -10.83 2.33 -4.09
C MET A 36 -10.73 2.49 -5.61
N HIS A 37 -11.84 2.71 -6.31
CA HIS A 37 -11.87 2.91 -7.77
C HIS A 37 -11.75 4.40 -8.16
N TYR A 38 -11.51 5.29 -7.19
CA TYR A 38 -11.40 6.71 -7.44
C TYR A 38 -10.11 7.06 -8.19
N PHE A 39 -10.26 7.47 -9.44
CA PHE A 39 -9.17 7.96 -10.27
C PHE A 39 -9.11 9.49 -10.30
N GLN A 40 -7.91 10.02 -10.09
CA GLN A 40 -7.55 11.40 -10.38
C GLN A 40 -6.15 11.38 -11.00
N HIS A 41 -5.93 12.15 -12.07
CA HIS A 41 -4.61 12.19 -12.71
C HIS A 41 -3.53 12.69 -11.73
N ASN A 42 -2.46 11.90 -11.60
CA ASN A 42 -1.34 12.09 -10.70
C ASN A 42 -0.08 11.49 -11.37
N PRO A 43 1.14 11.91 -10.98
CA PRO A 43 2.38 11.45 -11.60
C PRO A 43 2.81 10.03 -11.18
N GLY A 44 1.95 9.27 -10.47
CA GLY A 44 2.33 8.07 -9.74
C GLY A 44 2.89 8.41 -8.36
N GLY A 45 3.66 7.48 -7.78
CA GLY A 45 4.25 7.63 -6.45
C GLY A 45 3.74 6.59 -5.45
N SER A 46 3.71 6.95 -4.16
CA SER A 46 3.31 6.04 -3.07
C SER A 46 2.46 6.73 -2.00
N GLY A 47 1.81 5.95 -1.13
CA GLY A 47 1.03 6.49 -0.02
C GLY A 47 -0.15 7.35 -0.49
N LEU A 48 -0.19 8.60 0.00
CA LEU A 48 -1.27 9.56 -0.29
C LEU A 48 -1.11 10.28 -1.63
N GLU A 49 0.02 10.12 -2.32
CA GLU A 49 0.21 10.61 -3.70
C GLU A 49 -0.69 9.82 -4.67
N LEU A 50 -1.04 8.58 -4.31
CA LEU A 50 -2.01 7.78 -5.05
C LEU A 50 -3.43 8.16 -4.63
N SER A 51 -4.18 8.78 -5.54
CA SER A 51 -5.51 9.36 -5.27
C SER A 51 -6.52 8.36 -4.68
N PHE A 52 -6.47 7.09 -5.11
CA PHE A 52 -7.36 6.06 -4.60
C PHE A 52 -7.10 5.74 -3.12
N ASN A 53 -5.85 5.82 -2.64
CA ASN A 53 -5.53 5.64 -1.23
C ASN A 53 -6.16 6.76 -0.39
N ALA A 54 -6.03 8.02 -0.83
CA ALA A 54 -6.65 9.16 -0.17
C ALA A 54 -8.18 9.04 -0.15
N ALA A 55 -8.79 8.58 -1.25
CA ALA A 55 -10.23 8.32 -1.30
C ALA A 55 -10.66 7.20 -0.34
N VAL A 56 -9.89 6.11 -0.20
CA VAL A 56 -10.19 4.99 0.72
C VAL A 56 -10.08 5.39 2.18
N TRP A 57 -9.16 6.29 2.54
CA TRP A 57 -9.02 6.81 3.90
C TRP A 57 -10.30 7.44 4.45
N ILE A 58 -11.13 8.04 3.59
CA ILE A 58 -12.40 8.67 3.96
C ILE A 58 -13.34 7.64 4.61
N PRO A 59 -13.92 6.65 3.90
CA PRO A 59 -14.79 5.65 4.51
C PRO A 59 -14.07 4.75 5.52
N PHE A 60 -12.75 4.59 5.42
CA PHE A 60 -11.95 3.87 6.41
C PHE A 60 -11.98 4.54 7.80
N SER A 61 -11.88 5.87 7.86
CA SER A 61 -12.02 6.60 9.11
C SER A 61 -13.38 6.40 9.79
N PHE A 62 -14.46 6.31 8.99
CA PHE A 62 -15.80 5.99 9.48
C PHE A 62 -15.90 4.56 9.99
N ALA A 63 -15.25 3.59 9.34
CA ALA A 63 -15.21 2.21 9.82
C ALA A 63 -14.55 2.11 11.21
N ILE A 64 -13.44 2.82 11.42
CA ILE A 64 -12.80 2.92 12.73
C ILE A 64 -13.76 3.59 13.72
N SER A 65 -14.33 4.75 13.37
CA SER A 65 -15.29 5.49 14.19
C SER A 65 -16.46 4.63 14.65
N PHE A 66 -17.10 3.86 13.77
CA PHE A 66 -18.22 2.99 14.14
C PHE A 66 -17.81 1.90 15.13
N GLY A 67 -16.61 1.34 15.02
CA GLY A 67 -16.10 0.38 16.01
C GLY A 67 -15.88 1.03 17.38
N LEU A 68 -15.28 2.22 17.43
CA LEU A 68 -15.07 2.97 18.68
C LEU A 68 -16.39 3.42 19.30
N LEU A 69 -17.35 3.86 18.49
CA LEU A 69 -18.71 4.20 18.95
C LEU A 69 -19.44 2.97 19.50
N GLU A 70 -19.24 1.78 18.93
CA GLU A 70 -19.80 0.54 19.47
C GLU A 70 -19.23 0.25 20.87
N ILE A 71 -17.92 0.45 21.09
CA ILE A 71 -17.31 0.37 22.44
C ILE A 71 -17.98 1.36 23.40
N CYS A 72 -18.17 2.61 22.99
CA CYS A 72 -18.77 3.65 23.81
C CYS A 72 -20.24 3.33 24.16
N ARG A 73 -21.02 2.86 23.18
CA ARG A 73 -22.44 2.55 23.34
C ARG A 73 -22.68 1.36 24.25
N GLN A 74 -21.89 0.30 24.07
CA GLN A 74 -22.01 -0.90 24.90
C GLN A 74 -21.25 -0.77 26.23
N GLN A 75 -20.38 0.23 26.36
CA GLN A 75 -19.43 0.39 27.47
C GLN A 75 -18.60 -0.86 27.73
N ILE A 76 -18.34 -1.63 26.67
CA ILE A 76 -17.61 -2.90 26.71
C ILE A 76 -16.58 -2.88 25.59
N TRP A 77 -15.32 -3.07 25.96
CA TRP A 77 -14.26 -3.37 25.02
C TRP A 77 -14.13 -4.88 24.85
N ARG A 78 -14.33 -5.36 23.62
CA ARG A 78 -14.12 -6.76 23.23
C ARG A 78 -12.74 -6.94 22.64
N TYR A 79 -11.95 -7.84 23.20
CA TYR A 79 -10.59 -8.09 22.74
C TYR A 79 -10.22 -9.57 22.83
N SER A 80 -9.18 -9.95 22.10
CA SER A 80 -8.60 -11.30 22.11
C SER A 80 -7.15 -11.25 22.59
N ARG A 81 -6.57 -12.41 22.90
CA ARG A 81 -5.13 -12.49 23.20
C ARG A 81 -4.27 -12.03 22.01
N LEU A 82 -4.78 -12.19 20.78
CA LEU A 82 -4.11 -11.70 19.59
C LEU A 82 -4.09 -10.17 19.57
N THR A 83 -5.14 -9.49 20.05
CA THR A 83 -5.18 -8.03 20.19
C THR A 83 -4.02 -7.52 21.04
N LEU A 84 -3.78 -8.13 22.21
CA LEU A 84 -2.68 -7.71 23.09
C LEU A 84 -1.31 -7.96 22.46
N LEU A 85 -1.13 -9.11 21.80
CA LEU A 85 0.14 -9.44 21.17
C LEU A 85 0.44 -8.55 19.97
N LEU A 86 -0.55 -8.26 19.12
CA LEU A 86 -0.41 -7.32 18.00
C LEU A 86 -0.19 -5.89 18.48
N PHE A 87 -0.79 -5.48 19.62
CA PHE A 87 -0.48 -4.21 20.24
C PHE A 87 1.00 -4.12 20.62
N THR A 88 1.54 -5.15 21.29
CA THR A 88 2.98 -5.23 21.61
C THR A 88 3.84 -5.15 20.35
N CYS A 89 3.45 -5.82 19.26
CA CYS A 89 4.17 -5.73 17.98
C CYS A 89 4.12 -4.31 17.40
N CYS A 90 2.98 -3.61 17.46
CA CYS A 90 2.88 -2.21 17.02
C CYS A 90 3.78 -1.28 17.85
N VAL A 91 3.87 -1.52 19.17
CA VAL A 91 4.81 -0.81 20.04
C VAL A 91 6.24 -1.08 19.60
N LEU A 92 6.65 -2.33 19.42
CA LEU A 92 8.01 -2.69 18.97
C LEU A 92 8.37 -2.04 17.63
N LEU A 93 7.44 -2.00 16.68
CA LEU A 93 7.61 -1.32 15.40
C LEU A 93 7.75 0.20 15.53
N THR A 94 7.18 0.80 16.57
CA THR A 94 7.22 2.25 16.82
C THR A 94 8.48 2.66 17.60
N LEU A 95 9.05 1.78 18.43
CA LEU A 95 10.18 2.10 19.33
C LEU A 95 11.39 2.76 18.65
N PRO A 96 11.80 2.39 17.41
CA PRO A 96 12.94 3.03 16.75
C PRO A 96 12.80 4.54 16.51
N ILE A 97 11.59 5.11 16.66
CA ILE A 97 11.41 6.58 16.61
C ILE A 97 12.20 7.32 17.70
N PHE A 98 12.56 6.63 18.79
CA PHE A 98 13.35 7.19 19.89
C PHE A 98 14.86 7.01 19.70
N TYR A 99 15.31 6.44 18.58
CA TYR A 99 16.74 6.36 18.26
C TYR A 99 17.28 7.75 17.91
N SER A 100 18.52 8.03 18.27
CA SER A 100 19.15 9.35 18.12
C SER A 100 19.22 9.83 16.67
N ASN A 101 19.25 8.91 15.71
CA ASN A 101 19.34 9.17 14.28
C ASN A 101 17.98 9.08 13.55
N ALA A 102 16.86 8.91 14.26
CA ALA A 102 15.54 8.79 13.65
C ALA A 102 15.02 10.11 13.04
N ASP A 103 14.23 9.99 11.97
CA ASP A 103 13.37 11.03 11.42
C ASP A 103 11.90 10.66 11.64
N ALA A 104 11.33 11.21 12.70
CA ALA A 104 9.92 11.00 13.05
C ALA A 104 8.95 11.53 11.98
N GLY A 105 9.33 12.59 11.26
CA GLY A 105 8.50 13.19 10.22
C GLY A 105 8.38 12.28 9.01
N ALA A 106 9.49 11.71 8.57
CA ALA A 106 9.52 10.76 7.45
C ALA A 106 8.80 9.44 7.79
N ALA A 107 8.95 8.93 9.02
CA ALA A 107 8.27 7.70 9.45
C ALA A 107 6.78 7.88 9.79
N PHE A 108 6.28 9.12 9.90
CA PHE A 108 4.94 9.43 10.44
C PHE A 108 3.82 8.71 9.69
N ASN A 109 3.78 8.80 8.36
CA ASN A 109 2.70 8.21 7.56
C ASN A 109 2.63 6.68 7.71
N ARG A 110 3.79 6.02 7.76
CA ARG A 110 3.91 4.57 7.94
C ARG A 110 3.40 4.15 9.32
N LEU A 111 3.83 4.84 10.38
CA LEU A 111 3.38 4.57 11.75
C LEU A 111 1.91 4.90 11.97
N PHE A 112 1.42 6.01 11.42
CA PHE A 112 0.01 6.36 11.47
C PHE A 112 -0.87 5.27 10.84
N THR A 113 -0.45 4.76 9.68
CA THR A 113 -1.14 3.67 8.98
C THR A 113 -1.10 2.35 9.76
N LEU A 114 0.03 2.04 10.43
CA LEU A 114 0.17 0.89 11.33
C LEU A 114 -0.85 0.96 12.47
N TRP A 115 -0.90 2.08 13.20
CA TRP A 115 -1.80 2.27 14.32
C TRP A 115 -3.27 2.36 13.91
N ALA A 116 -3.58 3.00 12.76
CA ALA A 116 -4.91 2.98 12.18
C ALA A 116 -5.34 1.55 11.82
N GLY A 117 -4.42 0.73 11.29
CA GLY A 117 -4.64 -0.68 11.03
C GLY A 117 -4.93 -1.49 12.29
N PHE A 118 -4.17 -1.25 13.37
CA PHE A 118 -4.44 -1.86 14.67
C PHE A 118 -5.81 -1.44 15.22
N LEU A 119 -6.16 -0.15 15.16
CA LEU A 119 -7.47 0.33 15.56
C LEU A 119 -8.60 -0.30 14.72
N PHE A 120 -8.37 -0.50 13.42
CA PHE A 120 -9.33 -1.19 12.57
C PHE A 120 -9.52 -2.65 12.97
N PHE A 121 -8.43 -3.36 13.29
CA PHE A 121 -8.50 -4.71 13.84
C PHE A 121 -9.33 -4.74 15.13
N VAL A 122 -9.09 -3.79 16.05
CA VAL A 122 -9.91 -3.63 17.27
C VAL A 122 -11.37 -3.36 16.92
N SER A 123 -11.66 -2.46 15.98
CA SER A 123 -13.02 -2.11 15.55
C SER A 123 -13.80 -3.30 15.00
N LEU A 124 -13.15 -4.18 14.22
CA LEU A 124 -13.76 -5.41 13.71
C LEU A 124 -14.23 -6.35 14.85
N GLN A 125 -13.48 -6.41 15.95
CA GLN A 125 -13.79 -7.29 17.10
C GLN A 125 -15.01 -6.84 17.90
N GLN A 126 -15.43 -5.57 17.79
CA GLN A 126 -16.52 -5.02 18.58
C GLN A 126 -17.88 -5.58 18.17
N PHE A 127 -18.01 -6.00 16.90
CA PHE A 127 -19.26 -6.51 16.34
C PHE A 127 -19.40 -8.03 16.53
N VAL A 128 -20.62 -8.50 16.83
CA VAL A 128 -20.96 -9.93 16.79
C VAL A 128 -21.60 -10.21 15.44
N PHE A 129 -20.78 -10.51 14.44
CA PHE A 129 -21.28 -10.79 13.10
C PHE A 129 -22.00 -12.12 13.02
N THR A 130 -23.13 -12.16 12.31
CA THR A 130 -23.71 -13.42 11.85
C THR A 130 -22.80 -14.07 10.80
N HIS A 131 -22.99 -15.36 10.54
CA HIS A 131 -22.18 -16.09 9.56
C HIS A 131 -22.21 -15.45 8.16
N GLN A 132 -23.39 -14.95 7.75
CA GLN A 132 -23.59 -14.23 6.49
C GLN A 132 -22.90 -12.87 6.50
N GLN A 133 -23.07 -12.08 7.57
CA GLN A 133 -22.44 -10.77 7.70
C GLN A 133 -20.92 -10.85 7.65
N ARG A 134 -20.33 -11.88 8.29
CA ARG A 134 -18.89 -12.12 8.23
C ARG A 134 -18.45 -12.44 6.80
N GLN A 135 -19.17 -13.33 6.10
CA GLN A 135 -18.88 -13.62 4.69
C GLN A 135 -18.99 -12.39 3.78
N ARG A 136 -19.85 -11.41 4.09
CA ARG A 136 -19.94 -10.17 3.30
C ARG A 136 -18.61 -9.41 3.24
N LEU A 137 -17.76 -9.49 4.27
CA LEU A 137 -16.43 -8.86 4.24
C LEU A 137 -15.59 -9.39 3.08
N LEU A 138 -15.54 -10.71 2.90
CA LEU A 138 -14.82 -11.35 1.79
C LEU A 138 -15.50 -11.09 0.43
N TRP A 139 -16.83 -11.00 0.42
CA TRP A 139 -17.57 -10.64 -0.80
C TRP A 139 -17.29 -9.21 -1.27
N PHE A 140 -17.19 -8.25 -0.35
CA PHE A 140 -16.83 -6.88 -0.71
C PHE A 140 -15.45 -6.83 -1.36
N ILE A 141 -14.47 -7.54 -0.80
CA ILE A 141 -13.14 -7.68 -1.40
C ILE A 141 -13.23 -8.28 -2.80
N LEU A 142 -13.94 -9.41 -2.95
CA LEU A 142 -14.08 -10.08 -4.24
C LEU A 142 -14.75 -9.19 -5.29
N ILE A 143 -15.79 -8.44 -4.92
CA ILE A 143 -16.45 -7.51 -5.84
C ILE A 143 -15.48 -6.42 -6.29
N GLY A 144 -14.69 -5.84 -5.38
CA GLY A 144 -13.62 -4.89 -5.74
C GLY A 144 -12.61 -5.50 -6.72
N VAL A 145 -12.18 -6.75 -6.49
CA VAL A 145 -11.30 -7.48 -7.42
C VAL A 145 -11.94 -7.66 -8.79
N LEU A 146 -13.24 -7.97 -8.85
CA LEU A 146 -13.93 -8.14 -10.13
C LEU A 146 -14.10 -6.82 -10.88
N ILE A 147 -14.35 -5.70 -10.18
CA ILE A 147 -14.39 -4.36 -10.80
C ILE A 147 -13.02 -4.02 -11.39
N GLU A 148 -11.94 -4.23 -10.62
CA GLU A 148 -10.58 -4.00 -11.11
C GLU A 148 -10.20 -4.95 -12.26
N ALA A 149 -10.63 -6.21 -12.22
CA ALA A 149 -10.42 -7.15 -13.33
C ALA A 149 -11.11 -6.66 -14.60
N VAL A 150 -12.36 -6.22 -14.51
CA VAL A 150 -13.10 -5.62 -15.64
C VAL A 150 -12.41 -4.35 -16.12
N PHE A 151 -11.92 -3.51 -15.21
CA PHE A 151 -11.20 -2.30 -15.59
C PHE A 151 -9.86 -2.59 -16.29
N ALA A 152 -9.13 -3.61 -15.84
CA ALA A 152 -7.92 -4.09 -16.51
C ALA A 152 -8.23 -4.69 -17.90
N TRP A 153 -9.34 -5.43 -18.05
CA TRP A 153 -9.81 -5.85 -19.38
C TRP A 153 -10.12 -4.67 -20.28
N TYR A 154 -10.75 -3.62 -19.75
CA TYR A 154 -11.01 -2.39 -20.50
C TYR A 154 -9.70 -1.68 -20.91
N GLN A 155 -8.73 -1.59 -20.00
CA GLN A 155 -7.40 -1.05 -20.29
C GLN A 155 -6.65 -1.87 -21.33
N TYR A 156 -6.84 -3.18 -21.35
CA TYR A 156 -6.17 -4.06 -22.29
C TYR A 156 -6.82 -4.04 -23.68
N LEU A 157 -8.15 -4.10 -23.78
CA LEU A 157 -8.85 -4.28 -25.05
C LEU A 157 -9.31 -2.99 -25.72
N TRP A 158 -9.68 -1.97 -24.94
CA TRP A 158 -10.56 -0.90 -25.43
C TRP A 158 -10.06 0.52 -25.17
N ILE A 159 -9.08 0.72 -24.30
CA ILE A 159 -8.65 2.09 -23.99
C ILE A 159 -7.87 2.69 -25.18
N PRO A 160 -8.28 3.86 -25.71
CA PRO A 160 -7.57 4.48 -26.83
C PRO A 160 -6.25 5.12 -26.38
N ALA A 161 -5.29 5.25 -27.31
CA ALA A 161 -3.98 5.87 -27.03
C ALA A 161 -4.09 7.27 -26.44
N LYS A 162 -5.07 8.07 -26.90
CA LYS A 162 -5.45 9.34 -26.29
C LYS A 162 -6.70 9.15 -25.44
N ASN A 163 -6.50 8.82 -24.17
CA ASN A 163 -7.59 8.62 -23.21
C ASN A 163 -7.60 9.74 -22.15
N PRO A 164 -8.77 10.00 -21.54
CA PRO A 164 -8.92 11.08 -20.55
C PRO A 164 -8.18 10.82 -19.23
N ILE A 165 -7.73 9.59 -18.97
CA ILE A 165 -7.01 9.23 -17.74
C ILE A 165 -5.49 9.37 -17.88
N GLY A 166 -4.97 9.59 -19.09
CA GLY A 166 -3.52 9.66 -19.34
C GLY A 166 -2.81 8.31 -19.26
N TYR A 167 -3.53 7.21 -19.45
CA TYR A 167 -2.98 5.86 -19.50
C TYR A 167 -2.17 5.66 -20.78
N ASP A 168 -0.88 5.34 -20.66
CA ASP A 168 -0.07 5.01 -21.83
C ASP A 168 -0.34 3.56 -22.28
N THR A 169 -1.05 3.41 -23.40
CA THR A 169 -1.40 2.11 -24.00
C THR A 169 -0.21 1.31 -24.50
N ILE A 170 0.91 1.99 -24.76
CA ILE A 170 2.13 1.37 -25.27
C ILE A 170 3.03 1.01 -24.09
N ALA A 171 3.28 1.94 -23.18
CA ALA A 171 4.17 1.75 -22.04
C ALA A 171 3.59 0.84 -20.95
N ASN A 172 2.30 0.99 -20.63
CA ASN A 172 1.72 0.40 -19.45
C ASN A 172 1.02 -0.93 -19.72
N ARG A 173 1.15 -1.81 -18.71
CA ARG A 173 0.35 -3.02 -18.57
C ARG A 173 -0.95 -2.67 -17.83
N PRO A 174 -2.05 -3.43 -18.02
CA PRO A 174 -3.37 -3.09 -17.48
C PRO A 174 -3.42 -3.19 -15.96
N TYR A 175 -3.01 -2.13 -15.27
CA TYR A 175 -2.78 -2.07 -13.83
C TYR A 175 -4.06 -1.76 -13.02
N GLY A 176 -5.23 -1.70 -13.65
CA GLY A 176 -6.47 -1.27 -13.00
C GLY A 176 -6.35 0.15 -12.46
N ILE A 177 -6.74 0.38 -11.21
CA ILE A 177 -6.55 1.67 -10.51
C ILE A 177 -5.16 1.84 -9.90
N PHE A 178 -4.41 0.75 -9.72
CA PHE A 178 -3.24 0.72 -8.84
C PHE A 178 -1.99 1.42 -9.40
N GLN A 179 -1.99 1.79 -10.69
CA GLN A 179 -0.85 2.40 -11.40
C GLN A 179 0.45 1.58 -11.37
N GLN A 180 0.40 0.34 -10.88
CA GLN A 180 1.53 -0.58 -10.81
C GLN A 180 1.04 -2.01 -11.10
N PRO A 181 1.44 -2.64 -12.23
CA PRO A 181 1.04 -4.00 -12.58
C PRO A 181 1.30 -5.06 -11.49
N ASN A 182 2.37 -4.95 -10.71
CA ASN A 182 2.65 -5.94 -9.66
C ASN A 182 1.65 -5.89 -8.50
N VAL A 183 1.16 -4.69 -8.16
CA VAL A 183 0.12 -4.48 -7.13
C VAL A 183 -1.23 -4.99 -7.64
N MET A 184 -1.54 -4.75 -8.92
CA MET A 184 -2.73 -5.31 -9.55
C MET A 184 -2.69 -6.85 -9.58
N ALA A 185 -1.54 -7.43 -9.92
CA ALA A 185 -1.39 -8.88 -9.98
C ALA A 185 -1.61 -9.55 -8.62
N SER A 186 -1.03 -9.01 -7.53
CA SER A 186 -1.29 -9.53 -6.17
C SER A 186 -2.75 -9.36 -5.75
N PHE A 187 -3.42 -8.28 -6.19
CA PHE A 187 -4.84 -8.05 -5.92
C PHE A 187 -5.74 -9.10 -6.61
N LEU A 188 -5.50 -9.36 -7.91
CA LEU A 188 -6.21 -10.39 -8.66
C LEU A 188 -5.97 -11.79 -8.09
N ALA A 189 -4.72 -12.11 -7.74
CA ALA A 189 -4.37 -13.37 -7.09
C ALA A 189 -5.11 -13.54 -5.75
N THR A 190 -5.21 -12.47 -4.97
CA THR A 190 -5.98 -12.45 -3.71
C THR A 190 -7.46 -12.74 -3.95
N GLY A 191 -8.09 -12.09 -4.93
CA GLY A 191 -9.50 -12.35 -5.24
C GLY A 191 -9.76 -13.76 -5.80
N LEU A 192 -8.84 -14.31 -6.58
CA LEU A 192 -8.92 -15.69 -7.08
C LEU A 192 -8.92 -16.71 -5.92
N VAL A 193 -8.06 -16.50 -4.93
CA VAL A 193 -7.97 -17.33 -3.73
C VAL A 193 -9.19 -17.14 -2.82
N ILE A 194 -9.64 -15.89 -2.60
CA ILE A 194 -10.85 -15.58 -1.82
C ILE A 194 -12.09 -16.18 -2.48
N GLY A 195 -12.23 -16.07 -3.80
CA GLY A 195 -13.32 -16.67 -4.57
C GLY A 195 -13.36 -18.19 -4.42
N THR A 196 -12.19 -18.83 -4.52
CA THR A 196 -12.05 -20.28 -4.28
C THR A 196 -12.45 -20.66 -2.85
N TYR A 197 -12.04 -19.87 -1.86
CA TYR A 197 -12.40 -20.09 -0.46
C TYR A 197 -13.91 -19.94 -0.19
N LEU A 198 -14.54 -18.92 -0.79
CA LEU A 198 -15.97 -18.67 -0.69
C LEU A 198 -16.79 -19.77 -1.38
N LEU A 199 -16.31 -20.34 -2.49
CA LEU A 199 -17.00 -21.42 -3.21
C LEU A 199 -17.25 -22.64 -2.32
N ALA A 200 -16.29 -23.02 -1.49
CA ALA A 200 -16.45 -24.13 -0.55
C ALA A 200 -17.37 -23.81 0.65
N ARG A 201 -17.70 -22.53 0.86
CA ARG A 201 -18.53 -22.06 1.99
C ARG A 201 -20.00 -21.90 1.63
N ILE A 202 -20.36 -22.00 0.35
CA ILE A 202 -21.73 -21.84 -0.13
C ILE A 202 -22.30 -23.23 -0.41
N PRO A 203 -23.37 -23.64 0.28
CA PRO A 203 -23.94 -24.96 0.09
C PRO A 203 -24.70 -25.04 -1.24
N LEU A 204 -24.45 -26.10 -2.01
CA LEU A 204 -25.25 -26.47 -3.18
C LEU A 204 -26.47 -27.28 -2.70
N TYR A 205 -27.59 -26.60 -2.39
CA TYR A 205 -28.79 -27.31 -1.91
C TYR A 205 -29.57 -27.92 -3.09
N ARG A 206 -29.66 -29.26 -3.15
CA ARG A 206 -30.40 -30.00 -4.19
C ARG A 206 -30.06 -29.58 -5.63
N GLY A 207 -28.79 -29.23 -5.90
CA GLY A 207 -28.37 -28.79 -7.23
C GLY A 207 -28.85 -27.39 -7.64
N LYS A 208 -29.51 -26.63 -6.76
CA LYS A 208 -29.97 -25.28 -7.08
C LYS A 208 -28.81 -24.28 -7.06
N TRP A 209 -28.61 -23.65 -8.21
CA TRP A 209 -27.62 -22.58 -8.39
C TRP A 209 -28.13 -21.26 -7.83
N SER A 210 -27.21 -20.47 -7.29
CA SER A 210 -27.45 -19.06 -6.94
C SER A 210 -26.50 -18.18 -7.73
N TRP A 211 -26.85 -16.90 -7.87
CA TRP A 211 -25.97 -15.91 -8.52
C TRP A 211 -24.56 -15.90 -7.93
N GLN A 212 -24.43 -16.18 -6.62
CA GLN A 212 -23.14 -16.27 -5.93
C GLN A 212 -22.23 -17.33 -6.54
N HIS A 213 -22.76 -18.49 -6.91
CA HIS A 213 -21.97 -19.56 -7.52
C HIS A 213 -21.45 -19.13 -8.90
N VAL A 214 -22.28 -18.45 -9.69
CA VAL A 214 -21.90 -17.94 -11.01
C VAL A 214 -20.76 -16.93 -10.88
N THR A 215 -20.87 -15.97 -9.94
CA THR A 215 -19.84 -14.97 -9.69
C THR A 215 -18.50 -15.62 -9.27
N LEU A 216 -18.53 -16.66 -8.44
CA LEU A 216 -17.31 -17.35 -8.00
C LEU A 216 -16.69 -18.18 -9.11
N LEU A 217 -17.52 -18.80 -9.97
CA LEU A 217 -17.05 -19.60 -11.10
C LEU A 217 -16.51 -18.75 -12.26
N ILE A 218 -17.02 -17.55 -12.49
CA ILE A 218 -16.47 -16.65 -13.53
C ILE A 218 -15.17 -15.97 -13.08
N THR A 219 -14.88 -15.94 -11.76
CA THR A 219 -13.68 -15.27 -11.21
C THR A 219 -12.37 -15.75 -11.86
N PRO A 220 -12.09 -17.06 -12.00
CA PRO A 220 -10.90 -17.53 -12.72
C PRO A 220 -10.79 -17.02 -14.17
N ILE A 221 -11.91 -16.96 -14.90
CA ILE A 221 -11.94 -16.51 -16.30
C ILE A 221 -11.59 -15.03 -16.41
N LEU A 222 -12.07 -14.20 -15.47
CA LEU A 222 -11.79 -12.77 -15.48
C LEU A 222 -10.37 -12.43 -15.00
N THR A 223 -9.80 -13.24 -14.10
CA THR A 223 -8.54 -12.90 -13.40
C THR A 223 -7.30 -13.56 -14.01
N ILE A 224 -7.38 -14.83 -14.43
CA ILE A 224 -6.21 -15.59 -14.91
C ILE A 224 -5.60 -14.99 -16.19
N PRO A 225 -6.36 -14.62 -17.23
CA PRO A 225 -5.77 -14.04 -18.43
C PRO A 225 -5.07 -12.70 -18.15
N ILE A 226 -5.69 -11.83 -17.36
CA ILE A 226 -5.08 -10.55 -16.97
C ILE A 226 -3.83 -10.77 -16.10
N LEU A 227 -3.82 -11.77 -15.20
CA LEU A 227 -2.61 -12.13 -14.47
C LEU A 227 -1.44 -12.45 -15.41
N VAL A 228 -1.69 -13.14 -16.52
CA VAL A 228 -0.66 -13.42 -17.54
C VAL A 228 -0.23 -12.14 -18.26
N VAL A 229 -1.18 -11.30 -18.71
CA VAL A 229 -0.90 -10.02 -19.38
C VAL A 229 -0.09 -9.06 -18.50
N LEU A 230 -0.34 -9.06 -17.19
CA LEU A 230 0.42 -8.26 -16.21
C LEU A 230 1.90 -8.69 -16.12
N ASN A 231 2.22 -9.93 -16.48
CA ASN A 231 3.56 -10.51 -16.46
C ASN A 231 4.33 -10.24 -15.16
N SER A 232 3.69 -10.58 -14.04
CA SER A 232 4.25 -10.42 -12.69
C SER A 232 4.59 -11.80 -12.11
N ARG A 233 5.88 -12.12 -11.99
CA ARG A 233 6.35 -13.40 -11.40
C ARG A 233 5.79 -13.60 -10.00
N THR A 234 5.82 -12.55 -9.18
CA THR A 234 5.28 -12.56 -7.82
C THR A 234 3.77 -12.78 -7.81
N GLY A 235 3.02 -12.14 -8.72
CA GLY A 235 1.59 -12.35 -8.88
C GLY A 235 1.24 -13.80 -9.28
N TRP A 236 1.99 -14.38 -10.22
CA TRP A 236 1.81 -15.78 -10.64
C TRP A 236 2.08 -16.76 -9.52
N LEU A 237 3.21 -16.62 -8.82
CA LEU A 237 3.55 -17.47 -7.67
C LEU A 237 2.49 -17.35 -6.57
N GLY A 238 2.04 -16.12 -6.28
CA GLY A 238 0.97 -15.85 -5.32
C GLY A 238 -0.33 -16.59 -5.68
N ALA A 239 -0.76 -16.52 -6.94
CA ALA A 239 -1.96 -17.20 -7.43
C ALA A 239 -1.82 -18.73 -7.41
N ILE A 240 -0.72 -19.27 -7.95
CA ILE A 240 -0.47 -20.71 -8.05
C ILE A 240 -0.41 -21.34 -6.66
N ILE A 241 0.47 -20.83 -5.79
CA ILE A 241 0.64 -21.40 -4.46
C ILE A 241 -0.62 -21.19 -3.62
N GLY A 242 -1.25 -20.01 -3.71
CA GLY A 242 -2.52 -19.73 -3.05
C GLY A 242 -3.64 -20.71 -3.43
N ILE A 243 -3.77 -21.03 -4.73
CA ILE A 243 -4.74 -22.03 -5.22
C ILE A 243 -4.37 -23.45 -4.78
N VAL A 244 -3.08 -23.84 -4.88
CA VAL A 244 -2.62 -25.17 -4.47
C VAL A 244 -2.94 -25.42 -2.99
N LEU A 245 -2.72 -24.42 -2.13
CA LEU A 245 -3.07 -24.48 -0.71
C LEU A 245 -4.59 -24.58 -0.46
N MET A 246 -5.42 -24.12 -1.40
CA MET A 246 -6.89 -24.24 -1.33
C MET A 246 -7.42 -25.63 -1.72
N LEU A 247 -6.67 -26.44 -2.47
CA LEU A 247 -7.16 -27.73 -2.99
C LEU A 247 -7.66 -28.70 -1.91
N PRO A 248 -6.95 -28.92 -0.78
CA PRO A 248 -7.43 -29.83 0.27
C PRO A 248 -8.74 -29.35 0.91
N TYR A 249 -8.88 -28.03 1.08
CA TYR A 249 -10.08 -27.41 1.63
C TYR A 249 -11.27 -27.53 0.67
N LEU A 250 -11.05 -27.25 -0.61
CA LEU A 250 -12.07 -27.40 -1.65
C LEU A 250 -12.54 -28.86 -1.72
N ARG A 251 -11.61 -29.83 -1.74
CA ARG A 251 -11.91 -31.27 -1.75
C ARG A 251 -12.79 -31.71 -0.58
N ARG A 252 -12.55 -31.15 0.61
CA ARG A 252 -13.24 -31.52 1.85
C ARG A 252 -14.62 -30.86 2.00
N PHE A 253 -14.75 -29.58 1.63
CA PHE A 253 -15.93 -28.78 1.99
C PHE A 253 -16.80 -28.37 0.80
N ALA A 254 -16.29 -28.33 -0.43
CA ALA A 254 -17.10 -28.01 -1.61
C ALA A 254 -17.80 -29.23 -2.19
N ALA A 255 -18.95 -29.02 -2.85
CA ALA A 255 -19.62 -30.06 -3.60
C ALA A 255 -18.78 -30.52 -4.81
N LYS A 256 -18.77 -31.82 -5.13
CA LYS A 256 -18.02 -32.39 -6.28
C LYS A 256 -18.35 -31.69 -7.60
N GLN A 257 -19.60 -31.30 -7.81
CA GLN A 257 -20.02 -30.55 -9.02
C GLN A 257 -19.37 -29.16 -9.07
N ALA A 258 -19.36 -28.42 -7.96
CA ALA A 258 -18.71 -27.11 -7.88
C ALA A 258 -17.20 -27.21 -8.09
N GLN A 259 -16.56 -28.26 -7.57
CA GLN A 259 -15.12 -28.54 -7.80
C GLN A 259 -14.82 -28.76 -9.29
N ARG A 260 -15.59 -29.62 -9.97
CA ARG A 260 -15.40 -29.92 -11.40
C ARG A 260 -15.59 -28.67 -12.25
N LEU A 261 -16.62 -27.89 -11.97
CA LEU A 261 -16.87 -26.65 -12.70
C LEU A 261 -15.81 -25.60 -12.41
N TRP A 262 -15.36 -25.45 -11.17
CA TRP A 262 -14.26 -24.56 -10.85
C TRP A 262 -12.97 -24.94 -11.59
N LEU A 263 -12.65 -26.23 -11.66
CA LEU A 263 -11.52 -26.73 -12.45
C LEU A 263 -11.69 -26.41 -13.94
N LEU A 264 -12.90 -26.61 -14.48
CA LEU A 264 -13.23 -26.23 -15.86
C LEU A 264 -13.01 -24.73 -16.09
N MET A 265 -13.45 -23.86 -15.16
CA MET A 265 -13.28 -22.42 -15.28
C MET A 265 -11.80 -21.99 -15.20
N ILE A 266 -10.99 -22.67 -14.38
CA ILE A 266 -9.53 -22.49 -14.39
C ILE A 266 -8.95 -22.89 -15.75
N THR A 267 -9.32 -24.05 -16.29
CA THR A 267 -8.81 -24.49 -17.59
C THR A 267 -9.21 -23.52 -18.71
N LEU A 268 -10.44 -23.02 -18.70
CA LEU A 268 -10.89 -22.02 -19.67
C LEU A 268 -10.14 -20.69 -19.51
N GLY A 269 -9.91 -20.23 -18.28
CA GLY A 269 -9.08 -19.05 -18.01
C GLY A 269 -7.65 -19.21 -18.53
N LEU A 270 -7.04 -20.38 -18.33
CA LEU A 270 -5.71 -20.70 -18.87
C LEU A 270 -5.69 -20.80 -20.40
N CYS A 271 -6.72 -21.40 -21.02
CA CYS A 271 -6.85 -21.46 -22.48
C CYS A 271 -6.98 -20.05 -23.09
N LEU A 272 -7.75 -19.17 -22.45
CA LEU A 272 -7.88 -17.77 -22.88
C LEU A 272 -6.56 -17.01 -22.71
N ALA A 273 -5.86 -17.22 -21.60
CA ALA A 273 -4.53 -16.65 -21.38
C ALA A 273 -3.50 -17.14 -22.42
N TRP A 274 -3.53 -18.43 -22.76
CA TRP A 274 -2.70 -19.02 -23.80
C TRP A 274 -3.00 -18.43 -25.17
N ASN A 275 -4.28 -18.27 -25.51
CA ASN A 275 -4.68 -17.66 -26.77
C ASN A 275 -4.16 -16.22 -26.89
N ILE A 276 -4.28 -15.41 -25.84
CA ILE A 276 -3.72 -14.05 -25.81
C ILE A 276 -2.20 -14.06 -26.04
N SER A 277 -1.48 -14.93 -25.34
CA SER A 277 -0.03 -15.02 -25.46
C SER A 277 0.45 -15.54 -26.81
N SER A 278 -0.39 -16.25 -27.57
CA SER A 278 -0.01 -16.88 -28.85
C SER A 278 -0.44 -16.10 -30.09
N THR A 279 -1.50 -15.28 -30.01
CA THR A 279 -2.03 -14.52 -31.15
C THR A 279 -1.45 -13.11 -31.24
N GLU A 280 -1.23 -12.47 -30.09
CA GLU A 280 -0.49 -11.23 -30.04
C GLU A 280 0.99 -11.60 -30.04
N ASN A 281 1.83 -10.99 -30.89
CA ASN A 281 3.29 -11.02 -30.77
C ASN A 281 3.72 -10.26 -29.49
N TRP A 282 3.08 -10.58 -28.38
CA TRP A 282 3.28 -10.05 -27.07
C TRP A 282 4.59 -10.65 -26.56
N SER A 283 5.68 -9.96 -26.87
CA SER A 283 6.89 -10.15 -26.10
C SER A 283 6.73 -9.35 -24.80
N PRO A 284 6.97 -9.95 -23.62
CA PRO A 284 7.13 -9.15 -22.43
C PRO A 284 8.25 -8.15 -22.68
N LYS A 285 7.97 -6.84 -22.57
CA LYS A 285 8.99 -5.80 -22.78
C LYS A 285 10.29 -6.16 -22.07
N GLU A 286 11.39 -6.14 -22.83
CA GLU A 286 12.71 -6.69 -22.52
C GLU A 286 13.33 -6.19 -21.19
N ASN A 287 12.87 -5.05 -20.67
CA ASN A 287 13.36 -4.52 -19.39
C ASN A 287 12.93 -5.37 -18.16
N SER A 288 12.18 -6.46 -18.36
CA SER A 288 11.87 -7.45 -17.32
C SER A 288 12.55 -8.82 -17.53
N THR A 289 13.32 -8.97 -18.61
CA THR A 289 14.02 -10.19 -19.01
C THR A 289 15.54 -10.05 -19.04
N SER A 290 16.12 -8.86 -18.77
CA SER A 290 17.55 -8.79 -18.42
C SER A 290 17.81 -9.68 -17.20
N LEU A 291 18.78 -10.58 -17.33
CA LEU A 291 19.08 -11.64 -16.37
C LEU A 291 19.43 -11.12 -14.96
N GLU A 292 19.84 -9.86 -14.85
CA GLU A 292 19.93 -9.13 -13.59
C GLU A 292 18.66 -8.31 -13.38
N SER A 293 17.74 -8.83 -12.57
CA SER A 293 16.72 -7.99 -11.96
C SER A 293 17.44 -6.95 -11.11
N LEU A 294 17.01 -5.69 -11.10
CA LEU A 294 17.52 -4.67 -10.14
C LEU A 294 17.54 -5.20 -8.70
N ARG A 295 16.67 -6.15 -8.34
CA ARG A 295 16.66 -6.85 -7.05
C ARG A 295 17.93 -7.64 -6.75
N ALA A 296 18.61 -8.16 -7.77
CA ALA A 296 19.92 -8.81 -7.61
C ALA A 296 20.99 -7.84 -7.11
N ILE A 297 20.79 -6.53 -7.29
CA ILE A 297 21.68 -5.47 -6.78
C ILE A 297 21.24 -5.05 -5.37
N HIS A 298 19.99 -4.58 -5.22
CA HIS A 298 19.58 -3.95 -3.96
C HIS A 298 19.18 -4.93 -2.84
N PHE A 299 18.83 -6.19 -3.11
CA PHE A 299 18.56 -7.16 -2.03
C PHE A 299 19.82 -7.51 -1.23
N PRO A 300 20.94 -7.87 -1.87
CA PRO A 300 22.21 -8.05 -1.14
C PRO A 300 22.63 -6.78 -0.41
N GLN A 301 22.58 -5.61 -1.06
CA GLN A 301 22.95 -4.34 -0.41
C GLN A 301 22.10 -4.03 0.83
N ALA A 302 20.78 -4.23 0.76
CA ALA A 302 19.90 -4.07 1.92
C ALA A 302 20.23 -5.09 3.02
N TYR A 303 20.48 -6.36 2.67
CA TYR A 303 20.92 -7.36 3.64
C TYR A 303 22.25 -6.97 4.31
N ASP A 304 23.21 -6.47 3.55
CA ASP A 304 24.51 -6.02 4.04
C ASP A 304 24.37 -4.79 4.95
N MET A 305 23.42 -3.90 4.64
CA MET A 305 23.05 -2.80 5.54
C MET A 305 22.61 -3.37 6.89
N PHE A 306 21.56 -4.20 6.93
CA PHE A 306 21.10 -4.81 8.18
C PHE A 306 22.23 -5.50 8.95
N THR A 307 23.05 -6.31 8.30
CA THR A 307 24.13 -7.05 8.99
C THR A 307 25.27 -6.15 9.49
N THR A 308 25.49 -4.99 8.87
CA THR A 308 26.47 -4.00 9.33
C THR A 308 26.00 -3.26 10.59
N LYS A 309 24.71 -2.91 10.69
CA LYS A 309 24.13 -2.22 11.86
C LYS A 309 22.88 -2.92 12.41
N PRO A 310 23.01 -4.16 12.92
CA PRO A 310 21.85 -5.00 13.23
C PRO A 310 21.01 -4.50 14.41
N LEU A 311 21.59 -3.72 15.33
CA LEU A 311 20.87 -3.26 16.52
C LEU A 311 20.08 -1.98 16.27
N THR A 312 20.70 -0.98 15.67
CA THR A 312 20.13 0.37 15.53
C THR A 312 19.58 0.66 14.14
N GLY A 313 19.99 -0.10 13.13
CA GLY A 313 19.80 0.28 11.73
C GLY A 313 20.55 1.57 11.37
N TYR A 314 20.20 2.14 10.23
CA TYR A 314 20.78 3.36 9.66
C TYR A 314 20.00 4.63 9.97
N GLY A 315 18.86 4.52 10.65
CA GLY A 315 18.04 5.66 11.03
C GLY A 315 16.61 5.46 10.58
N TYR A 316 15.70 5.49 11.56
CA TYR A 316 14.30 5.22 11.31
C TYR A 316 13.67 6.34 10.46
N GLY A 317 13.08 6.02 9.32
CA GLY A 317 12.57 6.98 8.34
C GLY A 317 13.60 7.58 7.39
N LYS A 318 14.83 7.03 7.31
CA LYS A 318 15.93 7.58 6.49
C LYS A 318 16.46 6.62 5.43
N PHE A 319 15.72 5.55 5.10
CA PHE A 319 16.19 4.50 4.20
C PHE A 319 16.82 5.03 2.92
N GLU A 320 16.13 5.87 2.15
CA GLU A 320 16.61 6.35 0.83
C GLU A 320 17.99 7.02 0.91
N ALA A 321 18.13 8.00 1.80
CA ALA A 321 19.38 8.74 1.96
C ALA A 321 20.51 7.87 2.53
N ALA A 322 20.18 7.01 3.50
CA ALA A 322 21.15 6.10 4.09
C ALA A 322 21.64 5.04 3.08
N TYR A 323 20.72 4.48 2.30
CA TYR A 323 21.00 3.46 1.30
C TYR A 323 21.95 3.98 0.23
N ILE A 324 21.63 5.13 -0.39
CA ILE A 324 22.49 5.65 -1.45
C ILE A 324 23.87 6.06 -0.93
N THR A 325 23.94 6.66 0.26
CA THR A 325 25.21 7.07 0.86
C THR A 325 26.07 5.87 1.21
N GLN A 326 25.48 4.84 1.81
CA GLN A 326 26.21 3.66 2.25
C GLN A 326 26.70 2.81 1.07
N THR A 327 25.86 2.63 0.05
CA THR A 327 26.23 1.89 -1.17
C THR A 327 27.26 2.64 -2.00
N ALA A 328 27.21 3.98 -2.03
CA ALA A 328 28.26 4.80 -2.62
C ALA A 328 29.60 4.61 -1.91
N LEU A 329 29.63 4.63 -0.57
CA LEU A 329 30.86 4.37 0.21
C LEU A 329 31.46 3.01 -0.16
N TRP A 330 30.65 1.95 -0.15
CA TRP A 330 31.12 0.61 -0.48
C TRP A 330 31.63 0.49 -1.91
N HIS A 331 30.95 1.09 -2.89
CA HIS A 331 31.38 1.08 -4.28
C HIS A 331 32.69 1.84 -4.51
N ASN A 332 32.91 2.94 -3.79
CA ASN A 332 34.16 3.69 -3.87
C ASN A 332 35.33 2.97 -3.18
N GLU A 333 35.07 2.21 -2.11
CA GLU A 333 36.06 1.36 -1.46
C GLU A 333 36.42 0.12 -2.31
N ASP A 334 35.42 -0.48 -2.96
CA ASP A 334 35.57 -1.63 -3.86
C ASP A 334 34.71 -1.46 -5.12
N PRO A 335 35.30 -1.00 -6.25
CA PRO A 335 34.60 -0.83 -7.52
C PRO A 335 34.00 -2.11 -8.10
N ALA A 336 34.34 -3.29 -7.57
CA ALA A 336 33.69 -4.55 -7.96
C ALA A 336 32.26 -4.68 -7.38
N GLN A 337 31.94 -3.94 -6.31
CA GLN A 337 30.58 -3.88 -5.79
C GLN A 337 29.70 -3.03 -6.70
N HIS A 338 28.41 -3.32 -6.75
CA HIS A 338 27.48 -2.51 -7.52
C HIS A 338 27.24 -1.16 -6.84
N ALA A 339 27.16 -0.09 -7.63
CA ALA A 339 26.66 1.19 -7.14
C ALA A 339 25.19 1.09 -6.71
N GLY A 340 24.79 1.96 -5.78
CA GLY A 340 23.40 2.03 -5.31
C GLY A 340 22.44 2.40 -6.43
N VAL A 341 21.26 1.77 -6.42
CA VAL A 341 20.17 2.12 -7.35
C VAL A 341 19.63 3.51 -6.99
N PRO A 342 19.70 4.52 -7.89
CA PRO A 342 19.18 5.85 -7.60
C PRO A 342 17.68 5.82 -7.31
N SER A 343 17.18 6.75 -6.48
CA SER A 343 15.74 6.91 -6.22
C SER A 343 15.05 5.73 -5.53
N LEU A 344 15.79 4.76 -4.98
CA LEU A 344 15.24 3.62 -4.25
C LEU A 344 14.79 4.02 -2.84
N ASP A 345 13.47 4.10 -2.63
CA ASP A 345 12.85 4.49 -1.36
C ASP A 345 12.42 3.29 -0.48
N HIS A 346 12.46 2.08 -1.04
CA HIS A 346 12.17 0.82 -0.35
C HIS A 346 12.91 -0.36 -1.01
N PRO A 347 13.54 -1.28 -0.27
CA PRO A 347 14.33 -2.39 -0.81
C PRO A 347 13.49 -3.51 -1.43
N HIS A 348 12.22 -3.26 -1.76
CA HIS A 348 11.23 -4.24 -2.22
C HIS A 348 11.04 -5.49 -1.31
N ASN A 349 11.43 -5.39 -0.04
CA ASN A 349 11.22 -6.39 1.00
C ASN A 349 10.92 -5.70 2.33
N GLU A 350 9.72 -5.91 2.89
CA GLU A 350 9.34 -5.26 4.15
C GLU A 350 10.21 -5.71 5.33
N LEU A 351 10.63 -6.97 5.44
CA LEU A 351 11.44 -7.39 6.58
C LEU A 351 12.80 -6.68 6.59
N LEU A 352 13.45 -6.57 5.43
CA LEU A 352 14.70 -5.82 5.27
C LEU A 352 14.48 -4.34 5.52
N PHE A 353 13.44 -3.73 4.95
CA PHE A 353 13.17 -2.30 5.12
C PHE A 353 13.06 -1.88 6.59
N TRP A 354 12.28 -2.62 7.38
CA TRP A 354 12.13 -2.33 8.81
C TRP A 354 13.43 -2.61 9.58
N ALA A 355 14.21 -3.61 9.16
CA ALA A 355 15.48 -3.96 9.77
C ALA A 355 16.61 -2.96 9.44
N ASP A 356 16.68 -2.46 8.21
CA ASP A 356 17.69 -1.49 7.77
C ASP A 356 17.49 -0.14 8.45
N GLU A 357 16.25 0.27 8.65
CA GLU A 357 15.94 1.55 9.30
C GLU A 357 16.02 1.48 10.83
N GLY A 358 15.40 0.47 11.44
CA GLY A 358 15.21 0.39 12.89
C GLY A 358 15.89 -0.79 13.58
N GLY A 359 16.70 -1.58 12.86
CA GLY A 359 17.44 -2.70 13.40
C GLY A 359 16.57 -3.90 13.78
N ILE A 360 17.07 -4.68 14.74
CA ILE A 360 16.47 -5.96 15.16
C ILE A 360 15.12 -5.80 15.86
N VAL A 361 14.85 -4.65 16.51
CA VAL A 361 13.63 -4.41 17.30
C VAL A 361 12.34 -4.49 16.46
N PRO A 362 12.18 -3.72 15.37
CA PRO A 362 11.01 -3.83 14.51
C PRO A 362 10.94 -5.19 13.79
N LEU A 363 12.08 -5.80 13.44
CA LEU A 363 12.13 -7.14 12.84
C LEU A 363 11.54 -8.19 13.79
N ILE A 364 11.91 -8.18 15.08
CA ILE A 364 11.29 -9.04 16.11
C ILE A 364 9.78 -8.77 16.19
N GLY A 365 9.35 -7.51 16.11
CA GLY A 365 7.94 -7.13 16.06
C GLY A 365 7.17 -7.80 14.91
N LEU A 366 7.73 -7.77 13.69
CA LEU A 366 7.12 -8.42 12.51
C LEU A 366 7.09 -9.94 12.64
N LEU A 367 8.21 -10.55 13.06
CA LEU A 367 8.31 -12.00 13.22
C LEU A 367 7.37 -12.51 14.32
N LEU A 368 7.23 -11.76 15.43
CA LEU A 368 6.30 -12.07 16.50
C LEU A 368 4.84 -11.98 16.04
N ALA A 369 4.49 -10.96 15.24
CA ALA A 369 3.16 -10.84 14.65
C ALA A 369 2.84 -12.01 13.71
N ALA A 370 3.78 -12.38 12.83
CA ALA A 370 3.65 -13.52 11.92
C ALA A 370 3.47 -14.84 12.70
N PHE A 371 4.29 -15.05 13.72
CA PHE A 371 4.20 -16.21 14.61
C PHE A 371 2.84 -16.28 15.32
N ALA A 372 2.36 -15.14 15.84
CA ALA A 372 1.07 -15.04 16.51
C ALA A 372 -0.09 -15.49 15.61
N VAL A 373 -0.12 -15.00 14.37
CA VAL A 373 -1.13 -15.37 13.36
C VAL A 373 -1.00 -16.84 13.00
N MET A 374 0.22 -17.36 12.81
CA MET A 374 0.44 -18.77 12.49
C MET A 374 -0.04 -19.70 13.63
N VAL A 375 0.19 -19.34 14.89
CA VAL A 375 -0.35 -20.07 16.05
C VAL A 375 -1.88 -20.09 16.04
N LYS A 376 -2.54 -19.01 15.60
CA LYS A 376 -3.99 -18.98 15.44
C LYS A 376 -4.46 -19.86 14.29
N ILE A 377 -3.78 -19.82 13.14
CA ILE A 377 -4.09 -20.70 12.00
C ILE A 377 -4.00 -22.17 12.40
N ARG A 378 -2.97 -22.57 13.16
CA ARG A 378 -2.82 -23.95 13.67
C ARG A 378 -3.99 -24.40 14.55
N LYS A 379 -4.61 -23.47 15.29
CA LYS A 379 -5.78 -23.72 16.15
C LYS A 379 -7.11 -23.68 15.40
N ALA A 380 -7.10 -23.38 14.10
CA ALA A 380 -8.31 -23.36 13.29
C ALA A 380 -8.89 -24.77 13.08
N PRO A 381 -10.18 -24.90 12.75
CA PRO A 381 -10.81 -26.20 12.52
C PRO A 381 -10.07 -27.06 11.49
N ASN A 382 -10.04 -28.38 11.72
CA ASN A 382 -9.32 -29.33 10.89
C ASN A 382 -9.74 -29.26 9.42
N GLY A 383 -8.74 -29.22 8.53
CA GLY A 383 -8.94 -29.11 7.09
C GLY A 383 -9.08 -27.68 6.58
N THR A 384 -9.03 -26.67 7.45
CA THR A 384 -9.08 -25.25 7.05
C THR A 384 -7.71 -24.58 7.07
N GLN A 385 -6.70 -25.16 7.74
CA GLN A 385 -5.44 -24.49 8.04
C GLN A 385 -4.67 -24.07 6.77
N LEU A 386 -4.50 -24.98 5.80
CA LEU A 386 -3.81 -24.67 4.54
C LEU A 386 -4.54 -23.59 3.73
N ALA A 387 -5.88 -23.64 3.70
CA ALA A 387 -6.67 -22.59 3.05
C ALA A 387 -6.50 -21.24 3.73
N LEU A 388 -6.40 -21.19 5.06
CA LEU A 388 -6.14 -19.94 5.77
C LEU A 388 -4.75 -19.38 5.41
N ILE A 389 -3.71 -20.23 5.30
CA ILE A 389 -2.39 -19.81 4.80
C ILE A 389 -2.53 -19.28 3.35
N GLY A 390 -3.27 -20.00 2.50
CA GLY A 390 -3.55 -19.61 1.13
C GLY A 390 -4.15 -18.21 1.02
N LEU A 391 -5.11 -17.84 1.90
CA LEU A 391 -5.72 -16.50 1.90
C LEU A 391 -4.70 -15.37 2.07
N PHE A 392 -3.67 -15.57 2.90
CA PHE A 392 -2.63 -14.56 3.11
C PHE A 392 -1.56 -14.57 2.02
N PHE A 393 -1.37 -15.71 1.37
CA PHE A 393 -0.17 -15.98 0.59
C PHE A 393 0.11 -14.94 -0.52
N PRO A 394 -0.86 -14.54 -1.37
CA PRO A 394 -0.59 -13.55 -2.42
C PRO A 394 -0.11 -12.20 -1.86
N ILE A 395 -0.71 -11.73 -0.77
CA ILE A 395 -0.38 -10.44 -0.15
C ILE A 395 0.98 -10.52 0.55
N VAL A 396 1.21 -11.57 1.35
CA VAL A 396 2.48 -11.73 2.07
C VAL A 396 3.64 -11.85 1.08
N LEU A 397 3.48 -12.65 0.02
CA LEU A 397 4.53 -12.80 -0.99
C LEU A 397 4.81 -11.46 -1.69
N HIS A 398 3.78 -10.69 -2.02
CA HIS A 398 3.93 -9.36 -2.62
C HIS A 398 4.78 -8.43 -1.75
N THR A 399 4.51 -8.34 -0.44
CA THR A 399 5.27 -7.44 0.43
C THR A 399 6.71 -7.88 0.68
N GLN A 400 7.06 -9.13 0.37
CA GLN A 400 8.44 -9.63 0.49
C GLN A 400 9.27 -9.51 -0.80
N LEU A 401 8.64 -9.35 -1.95
CA LEU A 401 9.33 -9.37 -3.26
C LEU A 401 9.05 -8.14 -4.13
N GLU A 402 8.05 -7.33 -3.78
CA GLU A 402 7.53 -6.25 -4.60
C GLU A 402 7.37 -4.99 -3.78
N TYR A 403 6.14 -4.54 -3.54
CA TYR A 403 5.88 -3.23 -2.98
C TYR A 403 5.33 -3.34 -1.56
N PRO A 404 5.63 -2.34 -0.73
CA PRO A 404 5.10 -2.24 0.61
C PRO A 404 3.60 -1.94 0.63
N PHE A 405 2.97 -2.14 1.79
CA PHE A 405 1.53 -1.92 1.96
C PHE A 405 1.08 -0.48 1.65
N TYR A 406 1.96 0.51 1.75
CA TYR A 406 1.63 1.90 1.49
C TYR A 406 1.48 2.23 0.00
N HIS A 407 1.81 1.34 -0.93
CA HIS A 407 1.33 1.47 -2.32
C HIS A 407 -0.15 1.17 -2.46
N SER A 408 -0.74 0.36 -1.57
CA SER A 408 -2.16 0.01 -1.64
C SER A 408 -2.76 -0.20 -0.26
N LEU A 409 -3.44 0.85 0.23
CA LEU A 409 -4.19 0.80 1.48
C LEU A 409 -5.19 -0.35 1.48
N VAL A 410 -5.77 -0.68 0.33
CA VAL A 410 -6.73 -1.78 0.19
C VAL A 410 -6.09 -3.14 0.53
N HIS A 411 -4.84 -3.39 0.10
CA HIS A 411 -4.13 -4.62 0.48
C HIS A 411 -3.90 -4.69 2.00
N TRP A 412 -3.56 -3.57 2.63
CA TRP A 412 -3.42 -3.47 4.08
C TRP A 412 -4.73 -3.79 4.81
N LEU A 413 -5.85 -3.22 4.35
CA LEU A 413 -7.18 -3.49 4.92
C LEU A 413 -7.61 -4.95 4.74
N ILE A 414 -7.34 -5.56 3.58
CA ILE A 414 -7.59 -6.99 3.36
C ILE A 414 -6.77 -7.81 4.34
N PHE A 415 -5.48 -7.52 4.49
CA PHE A 415 -4.60 -8.23 5.40
C PHE A 415 -5.14 -8.21 6.84
N ILE A 416 -5.60 -7.06 7.32
CA ILE A 416 -6.24 -6.92 8.64
C ILE A 416 -7.56 -7.70 8.73
N ILE A 417 -8.40 -7.63 7.70
CA ILE A 417 -9.65 -8.41 7.64
C ILE A 417 -9.36 -9.90 7.71
N LEU A 418 -8.30 -10.39 7.06
CA LEU A 418 -7.88 -11.78 7.12
C LEU A 418 -7.32 -12.17 8.50
N ILE A 419 -6.56 -11.30 9.17
CA ILE A 419 -6.13 -11.52 10.56
C ILE A 419 -7.36 -11.65 11.47
N PHE A 420 -8.33 -10.73 11.34
CA PHE A 420 -9.60 -10.80 12.04
C PHE A 420 -10.38 -12.08 11.71
N TRP A 421 -10.39 -12.51 10.45
CA TRP A 421 -11.05 -13.74 10.02
C TRP A 421 -10.52 -14.96 10.78
N VAL A 422 -9.19 -15.10 10.88
CA VAL A 422 -8.55 -16.19 11.63
C VAL A 422 -8.83 -16.08 13.13
N ASP A 423 -8.73 -14.89 13.72
CA ASP A 423 -8.97 -14.70 15.15
C ASP A 423 -10.43 -15.03 15.52
N ASN A 424 -11.38 -14.62 14.69
CA ASN A 424 -12.81 -14.88 14.89
C ASN A 424 -13.17 -16.37 14.75
N LEU A 425 -12.40 -17.16 14.01
CA LEU A 425 -12.61 -18.61 13.91
C LEU A 425 -12.14 -19.40 15.13
N THR A 426 -11.22 -18.84 15.92
CA THR A 426 -10.45 -19.62 16.92
C THR A 426 -10.60 -19.13 18.35
N THR A 427 -11.08 -17.90 18.56
CA THR A 427 -10.99 -17.25 19.87
C THR A 427 -12.35 -16.92 20.48
N LYS A 428 -12.46 -17.16 21.79
CA LYS A 428 -13.48 -16.52 22.64
C LYS A 428 -12.98 -15.13 23.04
N TYR A 429 -13.82 -14.12 22.83
CA TYR A 429 -13.49 -12.73 23.17
C TYR A 429 -13.66 -12.47 24.65
N HIS A 430 -12.68 -11.78 25.23
CA HIS A 430 -12.77 -11.20 26.58
C HIS A 430 -13.58 -9.91 26.49
N ARG A 431 -14.24 -9.55 27.59
CA ARG A 431 -15.08 -8.35 27.70
C ARG A 431 -14.61 -7.55 28.91
N GLN A 432 -14.13 -6.34 28.67
CA GLN A 432 -13.77 -5.38 29.71
C GLN A 432 -14.83 -4.28 29.76
N SER A 433 -15.46 -4.05 30.91
CA SER A 433 -16.37 -2.92 31.08
C SER A 433 -15.60 -1.60 31.23
N LEU A 434 -16.09 -0.53 30.60
CA LEU A 434 -15.48 0.80 30.64
C LEU A 434 -16.42 1.81 31.30
N SER A 435 -15.96 2.45 32.39
CA SER A 435 -16.75 3.45 33.11
C SER A 435 -16.73 4.83 32.44
N TYR A 436 -15.58 5.23 31.89
CA TYR A 436 -15.38 6.55 31.28
C TYR A 436 -15.13 6.41 29.78
N VAL A 437 -16.15 6.74 28.97
CA VAL A 437 -16.10 6.62 27.49
C VAL A 437 -16.23 7.96 26.77
N LEU A 438 -16.32 9.08 27.49
CA LEU A 438 -16.55 10.39 26.89
C LEU A 438 -15.42 10.80 25.93
N GLY A 439 -14.16 10.69 26.36
CA GLY A 439 -13.00 11.01 25.52
C GLY A 439 -12.95 10.13 24.26
N LEU A 440 -13.21 8.83 24.42
CA LEU A 440 -13.27 7.89 23.28
C LEU A 440 -14.42 8.23 22.32
N LYS A 441 -15.58 8.65 22.85
CA LYS A 441 -16.74 9.05 22.04
C LYS A 441 -16.44 10.33 21.26
N VAL A 442 -15.84 11.34 21.90
CA VAL A 442 -15.44 12.58 21.24
C VAL A 442 -14.42 12.29 20.15
N PHE A 443 -13.39 11.50 20.45
CA PHE A 443 -12.39 11.06 19.48
C PHE A 443 -13.04 10.35 18.29
N ALA A 444 -13.94 9.38 18.54
CA ALA A 444 -14.63 8.65 17.51
C ALA A 444 -15.48 9.55 16.58
N LEU A 445 -16.01 10.67 17.08
CA LEU A 445 -16.78 11.62 16.27
C LEU A 445 -15.89 12.60 15.50
N ILE A 446 -14.76 13.03 16.07
CA ILE A 446 -13.85 14.01 15.46
C ILE A 446 -12.99 13.38 14.36
N VAL A 447 -12.46 12.18 14.60
CA VAL A 447 -11.55 11.49 13.67
C VAL A 447 -12.05 11.44 12.22
N PRO A 448 -13.28 10.97 11.94
CA PRO A 448 -13.74 10.91 10.55
C PRO A 448 -13.89 12.28 9.91
N ILE A 449 -14.26 13.32 10.68
CA ILE A 449 -14.36 14.70 10.17
C ILE A 449 -12.97 15.21 9.78
N PHE A 450 -11.99 15.05 10.67
CA PHE A 450 -10.62 15.50 10.45
C PHE A 450 -9.96 14.77 9.28
N ILE A 451 -10.01 13.42 9.28
CA ILE A 451 -9.43 12.61 8.19
C ILE A 451 -10.12 12.94 6.86
N SER A 452 -11.44 13.04 6.82
CA SER A 452 -12.14 13.37 5.57
C SER A 452 -11.76 14.75 5.05
N SER A 453 -11.68 15.75 5.93
CA SER A 453 -11.23 17.10 5.55
C SER A 453 -9.81 17.10 5.01
N PHE A 454 -8.90 16.38 5.67
CA PHE A 454 -7.51 16.24 5.22
C PHE A 454 -7.39 15.53 3.86
N MET A 455 -8.16 14.45 3.64
CA MET A 455 -8.14 13.72 2.38
C MET A 455 -8.75 14.53 1.23
N ILE A 456 -9.85 15.25 1.48
CA ILE A 456 -10.47 16.12 0.46
C ILE A 456 -9.51 17.25 0.06
N THR A 457 -8.86 17.90 1.02
CA THR A 457 -7.87 18.95 0.74
C THR A 457 -6.60 18.40 0.06
N THR A 458 -6.20 17.17 0.40
CA THR A 458 -5.11 16.45 -0.31
C THR A 458 -5.46 16.20 -1.77
N LEU A 459 -6.66 15.69 -2.06
CA LEU A 459 -7.13 15.45 -3.43
C LEU A 459 -7.22 16.75 -4.22
N TYR A 460 -7.77 17.80 -3.60
CA TYR A 460 -7.84 19.14 -4.20
C TYR A 460 -6.45 19.70 -4.53
N SER A 461 -5.50 19.64 -3.59
CA SER A 461 -4.13 20.12 -3.80
C SER A 461 -3.42 19.34 -4.91
N GLY A 462 -3.60 18.01 -4.95
CA GLY A 462 -3.08 17.17 -6.02
C GLY A 462 -3.67 17.53 -7.39
N TRP A 463 -4.94 17.95 -7.44
CA TRP A 463 -5.58 18.40 -8.67
C TRP A 463 -5.00 19.74 -9.15
N GLN A 464 -4.75 20.67 -8.24
CA GLN A 464 -4.11 21.95 -8.57
C GLN A 464 -2.69 21.76 -9.10
N LEU A 465 -1.88 20.92 -8.45
CA LEU A 465 -0.52 20.60 -8.91
C LEU A 465 -0.54 19.96 -10.30
N THR A 466 -1.44 19.00 -10.52
CA THR A 466 -1.61 18.41 -11.86
C THR A 466 -1.99 19.46 -12.90
N LYS A 467 -2.86 20.43 -12.55
CA LYS A 467 -3.21 21.53 -13.46
C LYS A 467 -2.02 22.47 -13.74
N PHE A 468 -1.22 22.77 -12.73
CA PHE A 468 0.02 23.53 -12.89
C PHE A 468 0.97 22.85 -13.89
N GLU A 469 1.20 21.56 -13.72
CA GLU A 469 2.13 20.78 -14.54
C GLU A 469 1.64 20.53 -15.97
N THR A 470 0.33 20.41 -16.19
CA THR A 470 -0.25 20.03 -17.49
C THR A 470 -0.75 21.20 -18.32
N THR A 471 -1.05 22.36 -17.71
CA THR A 471 -1.57 23.53 -18.44
C THR A 471 -0.44 24.24 -19.19
N ARG A 472 -0.70 24.60 -20.45
CA ARG A 472 0.22 25.37 -21.29
C ARG A 472 -0.53 26.58 -21.88
N PRO A 473 -0.02 27.82 -21.75
CA PRO A 473 1.17 28.24 -21.00
C PRO A 473 1.05 27.95 -19.49
N VAL A 474 2.19 27.84 -18.80
CA VAL A 474 2.22 27.57 -17.35
C VAL A 474 1.50 28.70 -16.60
N ASN A 475 0.62 28.35 -15.66
CA ASN A 475 -0.12 29.32 -14.85
C ASN A 475 0.18 29.11 -13.36
N ILE A 476 0.92 30.05 -12.76
CA ILE A 476 1.35 30.03 -11.35
C ILE A 476 0.16 30.11 -10.38
N GLU A 477 -1.01 30.62 -10.79
CA GLU A 477 -2.19 30.68 -9.93
C GLU A 477 -2.62 29.31 -9.40
N TYR A 478 -2.35 28.22 -10.14
CA TYR A 478 -2.65 26.87 -9.68
C TYR A 478 -1.80 26.50 -8.45
N LEU A 479 -0.53 26.89 -8.44
CA LEU A 479 0.37 26.65 -7.31
C LEU A 479 -0.07 27.44 -6.07
N LEU A 480 -0.53 28.69 -6.26
CA LEU A 480 -1.05 29.53 -5.17
C LEU A 480 -2.38 29.01 -4.57
N LYS A 481 -3.14 28.19 -5.31
CA LYS A 481 -4.39 27.58 -4.84
C LYS A 481 -4.18 26.30 -4.03
N VAL A 482 -2.95 25.79 -3.93
CA VAL A 482 -2.63 24.61 -3.11
C VAL A 482 -2.85 24.95 -1.62
N ASN A 483 -3.82 24.29 -0.99
CA ASN A 483 -4.23 24.57 0.38
C ASN A 483 -3.73 23.54 1.41
N ASN A 484 -3.29 22.36 0.95
CA ASN A 484 -2.72 21.31 1.78
C ASN A 484 -1.55 20.64 1.04
N PRO A 485 -0.32 21.14 1.20
CA PRO A 485 0.85 20.58 0.53
C PRO A 485 1.40 19.33 1.25
N TRP A 486 0.87 18.91 2.41
CA TRP A 486 1.52 17.89 3.25
C TRP A 486 1.77 16.58 2.49
N SER A 487 0.73 16.02 1.88
CA SER A 487 0.80 14.77 1.12
C SER A 487 1.59 14.93 -0.19
N TRP A 488 1.80 16.16 -0.64
CA TRP A 488 2.43 16.52 -1.91
C TRP A 488 3.71 17.32 -1.70
N LYS A 489 4.33 17.26 -0.51
CA LYS A 489 5.35 18.23 -0.10
C LYS A 489 6.52 18.26 -1.08
N ASN A 490 7.03 17.08 -1.44
CA ASN A 490 8.14 16.97 -2.39
C ASN A 490 7.78 17.54 -3.75
N ARG A 491 6.57 17.24 -4.25
CA ARG A 491 6.06 17.71 -5.55
C ARG A 491 5.85 19.22 -5.57
N PHE A 492 5.17 19.75 -4.56
CA PHE A 492 4.90 21.18 -4.41
C PHE A 492 6.19 21.98 -4.25
N ASP A 493 7.08 21.55 -3.34
CA ASP A 493 8.36 22.22 -3.11
C ASP A 493 9.19 22.21 -4.41
N TRP A 494 9.24 21.08 -5.11
CA TRP A 494 9.94 20.96 -6.39
C TRP A 494 9.42 21.94 -7.43
N ASP A 495 8.10 21.97 -7.67
CA ASP A 495 7.48 22.85 -8.65
C ASP A 495 7.71 24.33 -8.33
N LEU A 496 7.58 24.70 -7.06
CA LEU A 496 7.83 26.06 -6.59
C LEU A 496 9.29 26.48 -6.82
N GLN A 497 10.22 25.65 -6.37
CA GLN A 497 11.65 25.96 -6.34
C GLN A 497 12.26 25.92 -7.74
N LEU A 498 11.83 24.97 -8.59
CA LEU A 498 12.23 24.92 -9.99
C LEU A 498 11.75 26.17 -10.75
N THR A 499 10.53 26.64 -10.47
CA THR A 499 10.01 27.87 -11.06
C THR A 499 10.83 29.08 -10.59
N GLN A 500 11.21 29.13 -9.31
CA GLN A 500 12.09 30.19 -8.77
C GLN A 500 13.47 30.20 -9.45
N LEU A 501 14.10 29.03 -9.62
CA LEU A 501 15.38 28.90 -10.33
C LEU A 501 15.28 29.42 -11.77
N GLN A 502 14.25 28.98 -12.52
CA GLN A 502 14.04 29.40 -13.91
C GLN A 502 13.80 30.91 -14.04
N LEU A 503 13.04 31.50 -13.12
CA LEU A 503 12.82 32.96 -13.07
C LEU A 503 14.10 33.71 -12.69
N GLY A 504 14.88 33.18 -11.74
CA GLY A 504 16.17 33.73 -11.33
C GLY A 504 17.16 33.82 -12.50
N ILE A 505 17.30 32.72 -13.25
CA ILE A 505 18.17 32.65 -14.43
C ILE A 505 17.67 33.59 -15.54
N SER A 506 16.39 33.48 -15.94
CA SER A 506 15.86 34.28 -17.05
C SER A 506 15.75 35.78 -16.78
N SER A 507 15.55 36.17 -15.52
CA SER A 507 15.44 37.58 -15.12
C SER A 507 16.74 38.16 -14.55
N ASN A 508 17.84 37.39 -14.57
CA ASN A 508 19.13 37.74 -14.00
C ASN A 508 19.04 38.25 -12.54
N LYS A 509 18.27 37.54 -11.70
CA LYS A 509 18.05 37.86 -10.28
C LYS A 509 18.78 36.84 -9.40
N PRO A 510 20.04 37.11 -8.98
CA PRO A 510 20.86 36.14 -8.26
C PRO A 510 20.24 35.69 -6.93
N ALA A 511 19.53 36.56 -6.22
CA ALA A 511 18.86 36.23 -4.96
C ALA A 511 17.89 35.03 -5.07
N LEU A 512 17.15 34.90 -6.19
CA LEU A 512 16.25 33.76 -6.40
C LEU A 512 17.00 32.45 -6.63
N ILE A 513 18.22 32.53 -7.16
CA ILE A 513 19.09 31.37 -7.39
C ILE A 513 19.74 30.96 -6.05
N GLU A 514 20.15 31.93 -5.23
CA GLU A 514 20.66 31.69 -3.87
C GLU A 514 19.61 31.02 -2.97
N ASP A 515 18.36 31.48 -2.99
CA ASP A 515 17.25 30.87 -2.27
C ASP A 515 17.03 29.40 -2.70
N TYR A 516 17.10 29.13 -4.02
CA TYR A 516 17.01 27.78 -4.56
C TYR A 516 18.17 26.90 -4.06
N ILE A 517 19.40 27.41 -4.11
CA ILE A 517 20.60 26.69 -3.65
C ILE A 517 20.46 26.32 -2.17
N GLN A 518 20.00 27.26 -1.33
CA GLN A 518 19.80 27.00 0.10
C GLN A 518 18.79 25.86 0.32
N TRP A 519 17.63 25.92 -0.35
CA TRP A 519 16.62 24.87 -0.25
C TRP A 519 17.14 23.53 -0.76
N ALA A 520 17.75 23.51 -1.95
CA ALA A 520 18.17 22.29 -2.63
C ALA A 520 19.31 21.58 -1.87
N THR A 521 20.25 22.35 -1.29
CA THR A 521 21.34 21.81 -0.47
C THR A 521 20.80 21.11 0.79
N GLU A 522 19.81 21.71 1.47
CA GLU A 522 19.17 21.06 2.62
C GLU A 522 18.31 19.86 2.19
N LYS A 523 17.63 19.97 1.04
CA LYS A 523 16.79 18.89 0.51
C LYS A 523 17.60 17.66 0.14
N ALA A 524 18.78 17.82 -0.45
CA ALA A 524 19.66 16.74 -0.88
C ALA A 524 20.03 15.77 0.25
N LYS A 525 20.13 16.25 1.49
CA LYS A 525 20.42 15.43 2.68
C LYS A 525 19.36 14.36 2.98
N THR A 526 18.11 14.58 2.55
CA THR A 526 16.98 13.68 2.82
C THR A 526 16.37 13.08 1.56
N TRP A 527 16.60 13.73 0.41
CA TRP A 527 16.04 13.33 -0.87
C TRP A 527 17.11 13.46 -1.96
N PRO A 528 18.16 12.61 -1.92
CA PRO A 528 19.29 12.67 -2.84
C PRO A 528 18.85 12.16 -4.23
N ARG A 529 18.40 13.07 -5.08
CA ARG A 529 17.94 12.77 -6.44
C ARG A 529 18.94 13.26 -7.48
N PRO A 530 19.30 12.48 -8.51
CA PRO A 530 20.20 12.93 -9.56
C PRO A 530 19.77 14.25 -10.21
N ALA A 531 18.47 14.42 -10.47
CA ALA A 531 17.92 15.66 -11.03
C ALA A 531 18.10 16.88 -10.09
N LEU A 532 18.07 16.67 -8.77
CA LEU A 532 18.31 17.74 -7.80
C LEU A 532 19.78 18.19 -7.86
N TYR A 533 20.72 17.26 -7.91
CA TYR A 533 22.14 17.56 -8.07
C TYR A 533 22.44 18.26 -9.41
N GLN A 534 21.82 17.82 -10.51
CA GLN A 534 21.94 18.51 -11.81
C GLN A 534 21.49 19.97 -11.73
N ASN A 535 20.34 20.23 -11.11
CA ASN A 535 19.82 21.59 -10.96
C ASN A 535 20.65 22.43 -9.97
N LEU A 536 21.27 21.82 -8.94
CA LEU A 536 22.23 22.50 -8.06
C LEU A 536 23.50 22.93 -8.82
N ILE A 537 24.07 22.06 -9.65
CA ILE A 537 25.23 22.39 -10.50
C ILE A 537 24.88 23.55 -11.42
N LEU A 538 23.73 23.48 -12.10
CA LEU A 538 23.22 24.55 -12.95
C LEU A 538 23.06 25.88 -12.19
N ALA A 539 22.54 25.84 -10.97
CA ALA A 539 22.34 27.02 -10.15
C ALA A 539 23.67 27.70 -9.77
N TYR A 540 24.68 26.94 -9.35
CA TYR A 540 26.00 27.48 -9.06
C TYR A 540 26.72 28.01 -10.31
N ASP A 541 26.62 27.31 -11.44
CA ASP A 541 27.17 27.76 -12.71
C ASP A 541 26.51 29.07 -13.18
N ALA A 542 25.19 29.22 -12.98
CA ALA A 542 24.47 30.46 -13.31
C ALA A 542 24.90 31.66 -12.46
N LEU A 543 25.37 31.44 -11.22
CA LEU A 543 25.97 32.47 -10.37
C LEU A 543 27.47 32.70 -10.66
N GLY A 544 28.06 31.94 -11.58
CA GLY A 544 29.49 31.99 -11.89
C GLY A 544 30.40 31.34 -10.84
N ASN A 545 29.82 30.61 -9.87
CA ASN A 545 30.57 29.96 -8.79
C ASN A 545 31.03 28.56 -9.22
N LYS A 546 32.05 28.52 -10.09
CA LYS A 546 32.56 27.28 -10.70
C LYS A 546 33.17 26.31 -9.69
N GLU A 547 33.74 26.81 -8.60
CA GLU A 547 34.35 25.96 -7.57
C GLU A 547 33.27 25.14 -6.85
N GLN A 548 32.19 25.78 -6.41
CA GLN A 548 31.06 25.10 -5.77
C GLN A 548 30.32 24.19 -6.73
N ALA A 549 30.14 24.60 -7.99
CA ALA A 549 29.58 23.72 -9.03
C ALA A 549 30.42 22.44 -9.21
N SER A 550 31.75 22.54 -9.14
CA SER A 550 32.64 21.37 -9.19
C SER A 550 32.49 20.47 -7.96
N GLN A 551 32.44 21.05 -6.75
CA GLN A 551 32.27 20.28 -5.51
C GLN A 551 30.96 19.47 -5.51
N ILE A 552 29.85 20.09 -5.91
CA ILE A 552 28.56 19.39 -6.03
C ILE A 552 28.60 18.32 -7.12
N ARG A 553 29.34 18.55 -8.21
CA ARG A 553 29.53 17.55 -9.27
C ARG A 553 30.30 16.34 -8.75
N ASP A 554 31.36 16.56 -7.98
CA ASP A 554 32.15 15.48 -7.38
C ASP A 554 31.30 14.68 -6.37
N GLU A 555 30.48 15.34 -5.56
CA GLU A 555 29.51 14.68 -4.67
C GLU A 555 28.47 13.86 -5.46
N ALA A 556 27.93 14.41 -6.55
CA ALA A 556 26.97 13.72 -7.39
C ALA A 556 27.58 12.48 -8.08
N LEU A 557 28.82 12.58 -8.56
CA LEU A 557 29.55 11.45 -9.15
C LEU A 557 29.92 10.39 -8.09
N PHE A 558 30.21 10.81 -6.86
CA PHE A 558 30.42 9.88 -5.75
C PHE A 558 29.16 9.07 -5.45
N LEU A 559 27.99 9.72 -5.38
CA LEU A 559 26.71 9.07 -5.08
C LEU A 559 26.14 8.29 -6.26
N PHE A 560 26.35 8.77 -7.49
CA PHE A 560 25.76 8.24 -8.72
C PHE A 560 26.81 8.06 -9.83
N PRO A 561 27.79 7.17 -9.65
CA PRO A 561 28.94 7.04 -10.56
C PRO A 561 28.57 6.56 -11.97
N SER A 562 27.39 5.97 -12.14
CA SER A 562 26.86 5.53 -13.44
C SER A 562 26.17 6.64 -14.25
N LEU A 563 25.98 7.82 -13.67
CA LEU A 563 25.31 8.95 -14.32
C LEU A 563 26.32 10.02 -14.76
N ASN A 564 26.01 10.66 -15.89
CA ASN A 564 26.84 11.75 -16.40
C ASN A 564 26.33 13.11 -15.88
N PHE A 565 27.21 13.83 -15.18
CA PHE A 565 27.01 15.22 -14.71
C PHE A 565 27.92 16.23 -15.42
N GLU A 566 28.68 15.80 -16.43
CA GLU A 566 29.48 16.64 -17.30
C GLU A 566 28.65 17.11 -18.50
N GLN A 567 28.49 18.43 -18.62
CA GLN A 567 27.83 19.16 -19.71
C GLN A 567 26.29 19.21 -19.72
N GLN A 568 25.79 20.34 -19.22
CA GLN A 568 24.61 20.99 -19.76
C GLN A 568 25.03 22.44 -20.07
N ASN A 569 25.23 22.77 -21.36
CA ASN A 569 25.52 24.13 -21.83
C ASN A 569 24.51 25.12 -21.23
N SER A 570 24.88 26.40 -21.14
CA SER A 570 24.10 27.55 -20.63
C SER A 570 22.69 27.78 -21.25
N GLU A 571 22.22 26.88 -22.11
CA GLU A 571 20.83 26.78 -22.62
C GLU A 571 20.03 25.63 -21.98
N ALA A 572 20.59 24.94 -20.99
CA ALA A 572 19.98 23.80 -20.34
C ALA A 572 18.74 24.21 -19.55
N LYS A 573 17.59 23.70 -19.98
CA LYS A 573 16.33 23.81 -19.23
C LYS A 573 16.46 22.95 -17.98
N ALA A 574 16.14 23.55 -16.82
CA ALA A 574 16.11 22.86 -15.55
C ALA A 574 15.32 21.55 -15.67
N THR A 575 15.93 20.44 -15.25
CA THR A 575 15.39 19.09 -15.46
C THR A 575 14.21 18.87 -14.52
N SER A 576 13.12 18.24 -15.00
CA SER A 576 11.98 17.90 -14.13
C SER A 576 12.31 16.69 -13.23
N ALA A 577 11.65 16.59 -12.08
CA ALA A 577 11.82 15.48 -11.13
C ALA A 577 11.44 14.09 -11.70
N ALA A 578 10.82 14.04 -12.88
CA ALA A 578 10.14 12.85 -13.40
C ALA A 578 11.05 11.89 -14.19
N LYS A 579 12.35 11.84 -13.90
CA LYS A 579 13.27 10.84 -14.48
C LYS A 579 14.17 10.21 -13.44
#